data_AF-A0AAN6XTN5-F1
#
_entry.id   AF-A0AAN6XTN5-F1
#
_cell.length_a   1.000
_cell.length_b   1.000
_cell.length_c   1.000
_cell.angle_alpha   90.00
_cell.angle_beta   90.00
_cell.angle_gamma   90.00
#
_symmetry.space_group_name_H-M   'P 1'
#
loop_
_entity.id
_entity.type
_entity.pdbx_description
1 polymer ?
#
loop_
_entity_poly.entity_id
_entity_poly.type
_entity_poly.pdbx_seq_one_letter_code
_entity_poly.pdbx_strand_id
1 'polypeptide(L)'
;VHVLLLQWEHSDLVDLPKQVQRLGEVFEVDYGFQVEHFTIPVKESDIQLGQRLQKWVGAYDHDEALLILYYGGHGGRKGYNRNTVCSVLWNPFHDFVQRASADKLFILDCCYASTGIVPTSPRGASEMLCATGLDTVAYAGPSSFTGALAACLEDLAKLGPFSVSTLH
;
A
#
# COMPACT_ATOMS: atom_id res chain seq x y z
N VAL A 1 12.71 -7.78 -4.68
CA VAL A 1 11.66 -6.97 -4.01
C VAL A 1 10.74 -6.44 -5.07
N HIS A 2 9.44 -6.64 -4.90
CA HIS A 2 8.41 -6.23 -5.85
C HIS A 2 7.45 -5.30 -5.13
N VAL A 3 7.17 -4.15 -5.74
CA VAL A 3 6.33 -3.10 -5.17
C VAL A 3 5.10 -2.91 -6.07
N LEU A 4 3.92 -2.93 -5.48
CA LEU A 4 2.68 -2.58 -6.14
C LEU A 4 2.07 -1.35 -5.48
N LEU A 5 2.01 -0.24 -6.23
CA LEU A 5 1.46 1.03 -5.79
C LEU A 5 0.02 1.17 -6.27
N LEU A 6 -0.92 1.18 -5.32
CA LEU A 6 -2.36 1.30 -5.59
C LEU A 6 -2.89 2.71 -5.29
N GLN A 7 -3.68 3.25 -6.20
CA GLN A 7 -4.50 4.44 -5.99
C GLN A 7 -5.76 4.39 -6.86
N TRP A 8 -6.81 5.13 -6.52
CA TRP A 8 -8.02 5.22 -7.35
C TRP A 8 -7.81 6.07 -8.61
N GLU A 9 -8.52 5.75 -9.70
CA GLU A 9 -8.50 6.57 -10.93
C GLU A 9 -9.11 7.97 -10.73
N HIS A 10 -10.01 8.07 -9.77
CA HIS A 10 -10.63 9.31 -9.36
C HIS A 10 -10.41 9.50 -7.86
N SER A 11 -9.64 10.53 -7.52
CA SER A 11 -9.35 10.93 -6.15
C SER A 11 -9.52 12.44 -6.04
N ASP A 12 -10.17 12.89 -4.97
CA ASP A 12 -10.24 14.28 -4.53
C ASP A 12 -8.95 14.73 -3.83
N LEU A 13 -8.01 13.81 -3.59
CA LEU A 13 -6.68 14.09 -3.04
C LEU A 13 -5.73 14.55 -4.15
N VAL A 14 -5.76 15.85 -4.45
CA VAL A 14 -5.07 16.46 -5.61
C VAL A 14 -3.56 16.17 -5.66
N ASP A 15 -2.89 16.14 -4.51
CA ASP A 15 -1.44 15.95 -4.44
C ASP A 15 -1.02 14.47 -4.38
N LEU A 16 -1.94 13.56 -4.08
CA LEU A 16 -1.63 12.14 -3.88
C LEU A 16 -0.97 11.51 -5.12
N PRO A 17 -1.44 11.69 -6.37
CA PRO A 17 -0.80 11.07 -7.53
C PRO A 17 0.68 11.43 -7.69
N LYS A 18 1.04 12.69 -7.40
CA LYS A 18 2.44 13.15 -7.45
C LYS A 18 3.27 12.52 -6.34
N GLN A 19 2.70 12.38 -5.15
CA GLN A 19 3.37 11.75 -4.01
C GLN A 19 3.59 10.25 -4.24
N VAL A 20 2.59 9.55 -4.79
CA VAL A 20 2.70 8.13 -5.16
C VAL A 20 3.72 7.94 -6.28
N GLN A 21 3.75 8.83 -7.27
CA GLN A 21 4.78 8.82 -8.31
C GLN A 21 6.18 8.96 -7.70
N ARG A 22 6.40 9.98 -6.84
CA ARG A 22 7.68 10.17 -6.17
C ARG A 22 8.07 8.94 -5.34
N LEU A 23 7.14 8.37 -4.57
CA LEU A 23 7.40 7.15 -3.80
C LEU A 23 7.83 5.98 -4.70
N GLY A 24 7.20 5.83 -5.87
CA GLY A 24 7.59 4.86 -6.88
C GLY A 24 9.00 5.10 -7.41
N GLU A 25 9.34 6.34 -7.74
CA GLU A 25 10.68 6.73 -8.17
C GLU A 25 11.73 6.42 -7.10
N VAL A 26 11.44 6.66 -5.81
CA VAL A 26 12.34 6.29 -4.71
C VAL A 26 12.56 4.77 -4.68
N PHE A 27 11.49 3.97 -4.70
CA PHE A 27 11.63 2.51 -4.71
C PHE A 27 12.39 1.98 -5.94
N GLU A 28 12.15 2.55 -7.11
CA GLU A 28 12.78 2.08 -8.35
C GLU A 28 14.24 2.54 -8.47
N VAL A 29 14.51 3.82 -8.24
CA VAL A 29 15.80 4.45 -8.50
C VAL A 29 16.76 4.28 -7.33
N ASP A 30 16.32 4.61 -6.11
CA ASP A 30 17.21 4.62 -4.95
C ASP A 30 17.42 3.21 -4.37
N TYR A 31 16.41 2.35 -4.51
CA TYR A 31 16.45 0.97 -3.99
C TYR A 31 16.60 -0.10 -5.07
N GLY A 32 16.41 0.22 -6.35
CA GLY A 32 16.49 -0.78 -7.44
C GLY A 32 15.37 -1.82 -7.43
N PHE A 33 14.22 -1.51 -6.80
CA PHE A 33 13.10 -2.46 -6.72
C PHE A 33 12.30 -2.49 -8.01
N GLN A 34 11.58 -3.59 -8.24
CA GLN A 34 10.62 -3.67 -9.34
C GLN A 34 9.30 -3.02 -8.92
N VAL A 35 8.95 -1.90 -9.54
CA VAL A 35 7.77 -1.11 -9.18
C VAL A 35 6.71 -1.24 -10.27
N GLU A 36 5.48 -1.54 -9.85
CA GLU A 36 4.31 -1.51 -10.71
C GLU A 36 3.25 -0.60 -10.12
N HIS A 37 2.65 0.27 -10.94
CA HIS A 37 1.50 1.08 -10.56
C HIS A 37 0.21 0.39 -11.00
N PHE A 38 -0.83 0.48 -10.17
CA PHE A 38 -2.17 0.11 -10.57
C PHE A 38 -3.19 1.13 -10.10
N THR A 39 -3.87 1.71 -11.09
CA THR A 39 -4.97 2.63 -10.87
C THR A 39 -6.25 1.81 -10.75
N ILE A 40 -6.89 1.83 -9.58
CA ILE A 40 -8.14 1.12 -9.32
C ILE A 40 -9.28 1.84 -10.07
N PRO A 41 -9.96 1.17 -11.00
CA PRO A 41 -11.06 1.76 -11.75
C PRO A 41 -12.33 1.84 -10.89
N VAL A 42 -13.17 2.84 -11.14
CA VAL A 42 -14.48 3.01 -10.48
C VAL A 42 -15.45 1.92 -10.91
N LYS A 43 -15.37 1.49 -12.17
CA LYS A 43 -16.23 0.42 -12.70
C LYS A 43 -15.58 -0.93 -12.48
N GLU A 44 -16.34 -1.88 -11.93
CA GLU A 44 -15.89 -3.26 -11.70
C GLU A 44 -14.58 -3.31 -10.85
N SER A 45 -14.43 -2.35 -9.93
CA SER A 45 -13.27 -2.16 -9.04
C SER A 45 -12.79 -3.46 -8.43
N ASP A 46 -13.73 -4.23 -7.89
CA ASP A 46 -13.48 -5.43 -7.09
C ASP A 46 -12.88 -6.54 -7.97
N ILE A 47 -13.43 -6.69 -9.17
CA ILE A 47 -13.01 -7.71 -10.14
C ILE A 47 -11.63 -7.37 -10.67
N GLN A 48 -11.44 -6.12 -11.09
CA GLN A 48 -10.18 -5.68 -11.70
C GLN A 48 -9.04 -5.65 -10.68
N LEU A 49 -9.29 -5.17 -9.46
CA LEU A 49 -8.31 -5.22 -8.37
C LEU A 49 -7.97 -6.67 -8.00
N GLY A 50 -8.98 -7.54 -7.91
CA GLY A 50 -8.76 -8.97 -7.65
C GLY A 50 -7.88 -9.65 -8.69
N GLN A 51 -8.20 -9.47 -9.98
CA GLN A 51 -7.40 -10.00 -11.08
C GLN A 51 -5.97 -9.45 -11.07
N ARG A 52 -5.82 -8.15 -10.79
CA ARG A 52 -4.52 -7.51 -10.70
C ARG A 52 -3.64 -8.12 -9.61
N LEU A 53 -4.19 -8.29 -8.41
CA LEU A 53 -3.48 -8.87 -7.27
C LEU A 53 -3.15 -10.35 -7.52
N GLN A 54 -4.07 -11.11 -8.10
CA GLN A 54 -3.82 -12.51 -8.48
C GLN A 54 -2.65 -12.63 -9.44
N LYS A 55 -2.62 -11.80 -10.49
CA LYS A 55 -1.52 -11.78 -11.45
C LYS A 55 -0.20 -11.39 -10.79
N TRP A 56 -0.22 -10.39 -9.92
CA TRP A 56 0.98 -9.87 -9.25
C TRP A 56 1.57 -10.90 -8.27
N VAL A 57 0.77 -11.43 -7.36
CA VAL A 57 1.20 -12.48 -6.42
C VAL A 57 1.66 -13.72 -7.19
N GLY A 58 0.90 -14.16 -8.19
CA GLY A 58 1.28 -15.34 -9.00
C GLY A 58 2.59 -15.18 -9.78
N ALA A 59 3.05 -13.95 -10.03
CA ALA A 59 4.31 -13.69 -10.73
C ALA A 59 5.52 -13.66 -9.80
N TYR A 60 5.34 -13.29 -8.53
CA TYR A 60 6.44 -12.93 -7.63
C TYR A 60 6.42 -13.63 -6.27
N ASP A 61 5.42 -14.48 -5.99
CA ASP A 61 5.36 -15.24 -4.74
C ASP A 61 6.41 -16.36 -4.71
N HIS A 62 7.51 -16.11 -4.01
CA HIS A 62 8.53 -17.10 -3.69
C HIS A 62 9.24 -16.75 -2.37
N ASP A 63 9.90 -17.74 -1.76
CA ASP A 63 10.39 -17.66 -0.36
C ASP A 63 11.51 -16.62 -0.11
N GLU A 64 12.13 -16.09 -1.17
CA GLU A 64 13.16 -15.04 -1.09
C GLU A 64 12.65 -13.66 -1.52
N ALA A 65 11.35 -13.56 -1.85
CA ALA A 65 10.74 -12.31 -2.28
C ALA A 65 10.25 -11.48 -1.09
N LEU A 66 10.31 -10.17 -1.25
CA LEU A 66 9.53 -9.21 -0.46
C LEU A 66 8.51 -8.56 -1.38
N LEU A 67 7.23 -8.69 -1.02
CA LEU A 67 6.08 -8.09 -1.66
C LEU A 67 5.66 -6.85 -0.86
N ILE A 68 5.86 -5.67 -1.44
CA ILE A 68 5.43 -4.39 -0.85
C ILE A 68 4.14 -3.95 -1.54
N LEU A 69 3.04 -3.88 -0.79
CA LEU A 69 1.76 -3.41 -1.28
C LEU A 69 1.42 -2.07 -0.65
N TYR A 70 1.46 -1.01 -1.44
CA TYR A 70 1.09 0.32 -1.02
C TYR A 70 -0.34 0.65 -1.49
N TYR A 71 -1.13 1.30 -0.64
CA TYR A 71 -2.39 1.93 -1.04
C TYR A 71 -2.46 3.36 -0.51
N GLY A 72 -2.72 4.30 -1.41
CA GLY A 72 -3.02 5.69 -1.08
C GLY A 72 -4.45 6.04 -1.46
N GLY A 73 -5.22 6.55 -0.51
CA GLY A 73 -6.59 7.01 -0.77
C GLY A 73 -7.47 7.05 0.47
N HIS A 74 -8.77 7.18 0.24
CA HIS A 74 -9.73 7.13 1.35
C HIS A 74 -9.88 5.71 1.89
N GLY A 75 -10.06 5.61 3.20
CA GLY A 75 -10.41 4.39 3.91
C GLY A 75 -11.57 4.68 4.85
N GLY A 76 -12.39 3.67 5.12
CA GLY A 76 -13.59 3.83 5.95
C GLY A 76 -14.12 2.49 6.45
N ARG A 77 -14.86 2.54 7.55
CA ARG A 77 -15.57 1.36 8.08
C ARG A 77 -16.85 1.13 7.29
N LYS A 78 -17.25 -0.14 7.17
CA LYS A 78 -18.53 -0.53 6.56
C LYS A 78 -19.68 0.25 7.22
N GLY A 79 -20.42 1.04 6.43
CA GLY A 79 -21.51 1.90 6.90
C GLY A 79 -21.13 3.37 7.12
N TYR A 80 -19.86 3.74 6.99
CA TYR A 80 -19.37 5.13 7.09
C TYR A 80 -18.99 5.64 5.69
N ASN A 81 -19.98 5.94 4.84
CA ASN A 81 -19.73 6.48 3.50
C ASN A 81 -19.68 8.01 3.55
N ARG A 82 -18.46 8.58 3.60
CA ARG A 82 -18.26 9.98 3.20
C ARG A 82 -18.23 10.03 1.67
N ASN A 83 -19.35 10.37 1.00
CA ASN A 83 -19.41 10.78 -0.42
C ASN A 83 -18.41 10.09 -1.39
N THR A 84 -18.17 8.78 -1.26
CA THR A 84 -17.26 8.06 -2.16
C THR A 84 -18.04 7.57 -3.37
N VAL A 85 -17.53 7.84 -4.57
CA VAL A 85 -18.13 7.38 -5.84
C VAL A 85 -18.13 5.86 -5.94
N CYS A 86 -17.14 5.19 -5.34
CA CYS A 86 -17.03 3.73 -5.25
C CYS A 86 -16.21 3.31 -4.02
N SER A 87 -16.30 2.03 -3.66
CA SER A 87 -15.57 1.46 -2.51
C SER A 87 -15.40 -0.05 -2.71
N VAL A 88 -14.26 -0.60 -2.28
CA VAL A 88 -14.04 -2.05 -2.23
C VAL A 88 -13.94 -2.55 -0.79
N LEU A 89 -14.35 -3.79 -0.55
CA LEU A 89 -14.04 -4.47 0.71
C LEU A 89 -12.58 -4.92 0.68
N TRP A 90 -11.78 -4.41 1.62
CA TRP A 90 -10.34 -4.68 1.67
C TRP A 90 -10.00 -6.12 2.09
N ASN A 91 -10.68 -6.66 3.11
CA ASN A 91 -10.31 -7.93 3.75
C ASN A 91 -10.10 -9.11 2.77
N PRO A 92 -10.96 -9.35 1.76
CA PRO A 92 -10.73 -10.43 0.80
C PRO A 92 -9.40 -10.31 0.03
N PHE A 93 -8.98 -9.08 -0.30
CA PHE A 93 -7.72 -8.81 -1.01
C PHE A 93 -6.52 -8.96 -0.07
N HIS A 94 -6.63 -8.40 1.13
CA HIS A 94 -5.64 -8.59 2.18
C HIS A 94 -5.39 -10.08 2.44
N ASP A 95 -6.45 -10.85 2.71
CA ASP A 95 -6.34 -12.28 3.02
C ASP A 95 -5.75 -13.06 1.85
N PHE A 96 -6.00 -12.63 0.61
CA PHE A 96 -5.37 -13.22 -0.57
C PHE A 96 -3.87 -13.01 -0.59
N VAL A 97 -3.40 -11.76 -0.45
CA VAL A 97 -1.97 -11.42 -0.43
C VAL A 97 -1.27 -12.03 0.79
N GLN A 98 -1.97 -12.09 1.93
CA GLN A 98 -1.45 -12.68 3.17
C GLN A 98 -1.05 -14.15 3.02
N ARG A 99 -1.68 -14.89 2.10
CA ARG A 99 -1.38 -16.32 1.87
C ARG A 99 -0.09 -16.57 1.07
N ALA A 100 0.51 -15.53 0.48
CA ALA A 100 1.79 -15.63 -0.22
C ALA A 100 2.88 -16.17 0.73
N SER A 101 3.79 -17.00 0.22
CA SER A 101 4.93 -17.54 0.98
C SER A 101 6.05 -16.51 1.18
N ALA A 102 6.16 -15.54 0.25
CA ALA A 102 7.03 -14.38 0.35
C ALA A 102 6.84 -13.58 1.65
N ASP A 103 7.80 -12.71 1.96
CA ASP A 103 7.63 -11.67 2.98
C ASP A 103 6.70 -10.56 2.44
N LYS A 104 5.91 -9.95 3.33
CA LYS A 104 4.88 -8.96 2.96
C LYS A 104 5.06 -7.69 3.77
N LEU A 105 5.04 -6.56 3.10
CA LEU A 105 4.93 -5.25 3.72
C LEU A 105 3.71 -4.52 3.16
N PHE A 106 2.73 -4.22 4.01
CA PHE A 106 1.60 -3.38 3.64
C PHE A 106 1.85 -1.95 4.08
N ILE A 107 1.72 -0.99 3.16
CA ILE A 107 1.85 0.44 3.45
C ILE A 107 0.54 1.12 3.10
N LEU A 108 -0.22 1.55 4.10
CA LEU A 108 -1.59 2.03 3.93
C LEU A 108 -1.68 3.51 4.31
N ASP A 109 -1.71 4.38 3.30
CA ASP A 109 -2.04 5.81 3.44
C ASP A 109 -3.55 6.03 3.28
N CYS A 110 -4.29 5.59 4.30
CA CYS A 110 -5.72 5.80 4.39
C CYS A 110 -6.20 5.90 5.84
N CYS A 111 -7.37 6.50 6.04
CA CYS A 111 -8.02 6.55 7.36
C CYS A 111 -8.51 5.14 7.75
N TYR A 112 -8.46 4.79 9.03
CA TYR A 112 -8.91 3.47 9.54
C TYR A 112 -8.11 2.26 9.00
N ALA A 113 -6.91 2.49 8.47
CA ALA A 113 -6.05 1.45 7.90
C ALA A 113 -5.77 0.27 8.86
N SER A 114 -5.77 0.52 10.17
CA SER A 114 -5.52 -0.47 11.22
C SER A 114 -6.74 -1.34 11.57
N THR A 115 -7.95 -0.99 11.14
CA THR A 115 -9.16 -1.76 11.49
C THR A 115 -9.45 -2.83 10.45
N GLY A 116 -9.10 -4.08 10.74
CA GLY A 116 -9.56 -5.23 9.93
C GLY A 116 -8.51 -6.28 9.60
N ILE A 117 -7.30 -6.16 10.13
CA ILE A 117 -6.19 -7.01 9.73
C ILE A 117 -5.74 -7.87 10.91
N VAL A 118 -5.83 -9.18 10.73
CA VAL A 118 -5.33 -10.20 11.65
C VAL A 118 -4.17 -10.89 10.93
N PRO A 119 -2.98 -11.03 11.56
CA PRO A 119 -1.92 -11.84 11.02
C PRO A 119 -2.40 -13.30 10.95
N THR A 120 -2.69 -13.78 9.75
CA THR A 120 -3.20 -15.15 9.52
C THR A 120 -2.26 -16.01 8.68
N SER A 121 -1.13 -15.45 8.22
CA SER A 121 -0.24 -16.23 7.36
C SER A 121 0.58 -17.24 8.18
N PRO A 122 0.60 -18.52 7.79
CA PRO A 122 1.52 -19.49 8.36
C PRO A 122 2.93 -19.40 7.76
N ARG A 123 3.16 -18.58 6.73
CA ARG A 123 4.42 -18.53 5.95
C ARG A 123 4.80 -17.09 5.59
N GLY A 124 6.10 -16.79 5.63
CA GLY A 124 6.64 -15.46 5.36
C GLY A 124 6.30 -14.44 6.44
N ALA A 125 7.20 -13.52 6.71
CA ALA A 125 6.95 -12.38 7.60
C ALA A 125 5.87 -11.48 6.98
N SER A 126 5.14 -10.78 7.85
CA SER A 126 4.13 -9.81 7.43
C SER A 126 4.16 -8.62 8.37
N GLU A 127 4.44 -7.45 7.82
CA GLU A 127 4.49 -6.18 8.54
C GLU A 127 3.58 -5.15 7.88
N MET A 128 3.18 -4.14 8.66
CA MET A 128 2.26 -3.10 8.25
C MET A 128 2.70 -1.73 8.75
N LEU A 129 2.69 -0.75 7.85
CA LEU A 129 2.83 0.67 8.14
C LEU A 129 1.55 1.39 7.73
N CYS A 130 0.95 2.11 8.67
CA CYS A 130 -0.31 2.83 8.47
C CYS A 130 -0.10 4.32 8.72
N ALA A 131 -0.63 5.17 7.83
CA ALA A 131 -0.61 6.62 8.01
C ALA A 131 -1.33 7.10 9.27
N THR A 132 -2.30 6.30 9.76
CA THR A 132 -3.12 6.62 10.91
C THR A 132 -3.31 5.42 11.83
N GLY A 133 -3.35 5.70 13.14
CA GLY A 133 -3.81 4.76 14.16
C GLY A 133 -5.33 4.55 14.10
N LEU A 134 -5.87 3.78 15.04
CA LEU A 134 -7.32 3.55 15.13
C LEU A 134 -8.06 4.90 15.26
N ASP A 135 -9.06 5.11 14.40
CA ASP A 135 -10.01 6.23 14.46
C ASP A 135 -9.44 7.66 14.22
N THR A 136 -8.32 7.82 13.51
CA THR A 136 -7.80 9.15 13.11
C THR A 136 -7.83 9.41 11.59
N VAL A 137 -7.80 10.69 11.21
CA VAL A 137 -7.87 11.14 9.80
C VAL A 137 -6.47 11.45 9.28
N ALA A 138 -6.12 10.91 8.11
CA ALA A 138 -4.83 11.14 7.47
C ALA A 138 -4.76 12.56 6.89
N TYR A 139 -3.61 13.22 7.02
CA TYR A 139 -3.37 14.54 6.44
C TYR A 139 -2.99 14.41 4.96
N ALA A 140 -3.70 15.10 4.08
CA ALA A 140 -3.51 15.02 2.63
C ALA A 140 -2.72 16.19 2.01
N GLY A 141 -2.00 16.97 2.83
CA GLY A 141 -1.22 18.12 2.34
C GLY A 141 0.25 17.79 2.02
N PRO A 142 1.11 18.80 1.88
CA PRO A 142 2.54 18.64 1.53
C PRO A 142 3.35 17.79 2.52
N SER A 143 2.86 17.65 3.74
CA SER A 143 3.42 16.81 4.81
C SER A 143 2.57 15.54 5.04
N SER A 144 1.95 15.01 3.99
CA SER A 144 1.20 13.76 4.06
C SER A 144 2.13 12.60 4.42
N PHE A 145 1.53 11.51 4.89
CA PHE A 145 2.28 10.29 5.20
C PHE A 145 3.09 9.80 4.01
N THR A 146 2.50 9.73 2.81
CA THR A 146 3.22 9.32 1.60
C THR A 146 4.41 10.24 1.28
N GLY A 147 4.24 11.56 1.42
CA GLY A 147 5.33 12.51 1.21
C GLY A 147 6.47 12.37 2.23
N ALA A 148 6.12 12.18 3.50
CA ALA A 148 7.09 11.97 4.58
C ALA A 148 7.82 10.63 4.44
N LEU A 149 7.09 9.57 4.07
CA LEU A 149 7.65 8.24 3.81
C LEU A 149 8.67 8.28 2.68
N ALA A 150 8.33 8.93 1.55
CA ALA A 150 9.26 9.06 0.43
C ALA A 150 10.55 9.79 0.85
N ALA A 151 10.44 10.92 1.56
CA ALA A 151 11.61 11.65 2.04
C ALA A 151 12.46 10.84 3.04
N CYS A 152 11.81 10.10 3.95
CA CYS A 152 12.51 9.24 4.91
C CYS A 152 13.27 8.12 4.20
N LEU A 153 12.65 7.48 3.21
CA LEU A 153 13.28 6.43 2.40
C LEU A 153 14.46 6.97 1.58
N GLU A 154 14.35 8.15 0.96
CA GLU A 154 15.46 8.81 0.24
C GLU A 154 16.70 9.00 1.15
N ASP A 155 16.48 9.38 2.41
CA ASP A 155 17.57 9.57 3.36
C ASP A 155 18.14 8.24 3.86
N LEU A 156 17.29 7.25 4.11
CA LEU A 156 17.72 5.91 4.52
C LEU A 156 18.47 5.17 3.42
N ALA A 157 18.12 5.38 2.14
CA ALA A 157 18.84 4.78 1.01
C ALA A 157 20.34 5.12 1.02
N LYS A 158 20.70 6.30 1.53
CA LYS A 158 22.10 6.77 1.65
C LYS A 158 22.86 6.11 2.81
N LEU A 159 22.14 5.60 3.82
CA LEU A 159 22.70 5.04 5.05
C LEU A 159 22.91 3.53 4.99
N GLY A 160 22.31 2.85 4.01
CA GLY A 160 22.44 1.42 3.78
C GLY A 160 21.21 0.62 4.23
N PRO A 161 21.32 -0.71 4.36
CA PRO A 161 20.20 -1.58 4.69
C PRO A 161 19.61 -1.26 6.07
N PHE A 162 18.28 -1.26 6.17
CA PHE A 162 17.54 -1.07 7.42
C PHE A 162 16.36 -2.04 7.48
N SER A 163 15.85 -2.29 8.68
CA SER A 163 14.59 -3.00 8.88
C SER A 163 13.41 -2.05 8.82
N VAL A 164 12.25 -2.56 8.38
CA VAL A 164 11.00 -1.79 8.34
C VAL A 164 10.63 -1.20 9.70
N SER A 165 11.03 -1.85 10.80
CA SER A 165 10.85 -1.33 12.16
C SER A 165 11.44 0.07 12.40
N THR A 166 12.43 0.50 11.60
CA THR A 166 13.04 1.84 11.65
C THR A 166 12.11 2.93 11.10
N LEU A 167 11.05 2.55 10.39
CA LEU A 167 10.07 3.45 9.77
C LEU A 167 8.86 3.75 10.68
N HIS A 168 8.74 3.13 11.86
CA HIS A 168 7.73 3.47 12.89
C HIS A 168 8.20 4.65 13.74
#